data_AF-A0A9D6PRP4-F1
#
_entry.id   AF-A0A9D6PRP4-F1
#
_cell.length_a   1.000
_cell.length_b   1.000
_cell.length_c   1.000
_cell.angle_alpha   90.00
_cell.angle_beta   90.00
_cell.angle_gamma   90.00
#
_symmetry.space_group_name_H-M   'P 1'
#
loop_
_entity.id
_entity.type
_entity.pdbx_description
1 polymer ?
#
loop_
_entity_poly.entity_id
_entity_poly.type
_entity_poly.pdbx_seq_one_letter_code
_entity_poly.pdbx_strand_id
1 'polypeptide(L)'
;MKLPTKLTLGLLATLLAANLATATEYSPKMNSNKSAMDSGGMGMMSGDMKMDPVAASTKHLSELNAKLNLTQAQQPAWQTFSRQVNEQAKKMAAMRDEMKSGTQSMPKTAPEHMAKMADMMKDRAQGMATMSDAIKVFYATLTPDQQTTLDKMHMSHMARMQ
;
A
#
# COMPACT_ATOMS: atom_id res chain seq x y z
N MET A 1 55.42 12.49 4.96
CA MET A 1 53.94 12.46 4.88
C MET A 1 53.48 11.18 4.21
N LYS A 2 52.64 10.42 4.91
CA LYS A 2 51.50 9.61 4.44
C LYS A 2 51.75 8.43 3.46
N LEU A 3 51.95 7.28 4.12
CA LEU A 3 51.31 5.95 4.02
C LEU A 3 51.01 5.24 2.67
N PRO A 4 51.18 3.90 2.62
CA PRO A 4 51.18 3.08 1.41
C PRO A 4 49.86 2.35 1.09
N THR A 5 49.72 2.03 -0.20
CA THR A 5 49.29 0.76 -0.84
C THR A 5 48.32 -0.17 -0.08
N LYS A 6 47.18 -0.50 -0.71
CA LYS A 6 46.87 -1.81 -1.35
C LYS A 6 45.39 -1.93 -1.71
N LEU A 7 45.13 -2.17 -3.00
CA LEU A 7 43.89 -2.74 -3.53
C LEU A 7 43.88 -4.25 -3.23
N THR A 8 42.78 -4.75 -2.67
CA THR A 8 42.50 -6.20 -2.61
C THR A 8 41.07 -6.49 -3.01
N LEU A 9 40.97 -7.30 -4.06
CA LEU A 9 39.86 -8.15 -4.49
C LEU A 9 39.20 -8.90 -3.31
N GLY A 10 37.88 -9.05 -3.38
CA GLY A 10 37.09 -9.95 -2.53
C GLY A 10 35.77 -10.31 -3.20
N LEU A 11 35.82 -11.32 -4.08
CA LEU A 11 34.70 -12.04 -4.69
C LEU A 11 34.18 -13.10 -3.70
N LEU A 12 32.98 -13.65 -3.95
CA LEU A 12 32.31 -14.84 -3.32
C LEU A 12 31.12 -14.46 -2.39
N ALA A 13 29.97 -15.14 -2.42
CA ALA A 13 29.44 -16.18 -3.29
C ALA A 13 27.91 -16.21 -3.11
N THR A 14 27.18 -16.38 -4.21
CA THR A 14 25.76 -16.72 -4.23
C THR A 14 25.57 -18.17 -3.79
N LEU A 15 24.78 -18.39 -2.74
CA LEU A 15 24.26 -19.71 -2.39
C LEU A 15 22.77 -19.75 -2.68
N LEU A 16 22.44 -20.45 -3.77
CA LEU A 16 21.09 -20.82 -4.18
C LEU A 16 20.77 -22.19 -3.54
N ALA A 17 19.95 -22.19 -2.49
CA ALA A 17 19.40 -23.42 -1.92
C ALA A 17 18.01 -23.68 -2.52
N ALA A 18 17.94 -24.60 -3.48
CA ALA A 18 16.70 -25.14 -4.00
C ALA A 18 16.13 -26.14 -2.98
N ASN A 19 15.10 -25.74 -2.24
CA ASN A 19 14.33 -26.67 -1.43
C ASN A 19 13.35 -27.44 -2.34
N LEU A 20 13.55 -28.76 -2.43
CA LEU A 20 12.63 -29.70 -3.04
C LEU A 20 11.34 -29.76 -2.21
N ALA A 21 10.21 -29.49 -2.87
CA ALA A 21 8.89 -29.65 -2.30
C ALA A 21 8.58 -31.14 -2.08
N THR A 22 8.45 -31.55 -0.82
CA THR A 22 7.75 -32.79 -0.50
C THR A 22 6.25 -32.52 -0.62
N ALA A 23 5.64 -33.04 -1.67
CA ALA A 23 4.19 -33.08 -1.83
C ALA A 23 3.60 -34.01 -0.76
N THR A 24 3.16 -33.44 0.36
CA THR A 24 2.27 -34.13 1.29
C THR A 24 0.89 -34.20 0.64
N GLU A 25 0.36 -35.42 0.54
CA GLU A 25 -0.97 -35.74 0.05
C GLU A 25 -2.05 -34.91 0.77
N TYR A 26 -2.62 -33.94 0.06
CA TYR A 26 -3.80 -33.22 0.53
C TYR A 26 -5.03 -34.00 0.09
N SER A 27 -5.64 -34.73 1.02
CA SER A 27 -6.97 -35.31 0.84
C SER A 27 -8.04 -34.33 1.35
N PRO A 28 -8.78 -33.59 0.50
CA PRO A 28 -9.90 -32.81 0.97
C PRO A 28 -11.09 -33.75 1.21
N LYS A 29 -11.42 -34.02 2.48
CA LYS A 29 -12.77 -34.47 2.84
C LYS A 29 -13.74 -33.32 2.51
N MET A 30 -14.38 -33.37 1.36
CA MET A 30 -15.50 -32.48 1.03
C MET A 30 -16.66 -32.83 1.96
N ASN A 31 -16.79 -32.08 3.05
CA ASN A 31 -18.02 -32.05 3.82
C ASN A 31 -19.03 -31.21 3.04
N SER A 32 -20.02 -31.88 2.46
CA SER A 32 -21.14 -31.29 1.73
C SER A 32 -22.06 -30.56 2.70
N ASN A 33 -21.61 -29.42 3.25
CA ASN A 33 -22.51 -28.51 3.94
C ASN A 33 -23.07 -27.52 2.92
N LYS A 34 -24.35 -27.73 2.62
CA LYS A 34 -25.20 -26.91 1.75
C LYS A 34 -25.34 -25.50 2.36
N SER A 35 -24.36 -24.64 2.15
CA SER A 35 -24.56 -23.20 2.23
C SER A 35 -24.89 -22.72 0.82
N ALA A 36 -26.17 -22.45 0.59
CA ALA A 36 -26.60 -21.69 -0.57
C ALA A 36 -25.76 -20.42 -0.64
N MET A 37 -24.97 -20.29 -1.71
CA MET A 37 -24.36 -19.02 -2.09
C MET A 37 -25.51 -18.08 -2.47
N ASP A 38 -26.07 -17.41 -1.47
CA ASP A 38 -26.76 -16.16 -1.69
C ASP A 38 -25.69 -15.18 -2.19
N SER A 39 -25.58 -15.06 -3.50
CA SER A 39 -24.84 -14.00 -4.17
C SER A 39 -25.67 -12.70 -4.09
N GLY A 40 -26.09 -12.34 -2.88
CA GLY A 40 -26.66 -11.05 -2.54
C GLY A 40 -25.50 -10.11 -2.30
N GLY A 41 -25.37 -9.10 -3.17
CA GLY A 41 -24.15 -8.32 -3.38
C GLY A 41 -23.44 -7.91 -2.08
N MET A 42 -22.10 -7.99 -2.10
CA MET A 42 -21.28 -7.22 -1.18
C MET A 42 -21.68 -5.76 -1.32
N GLY A 43 -22.59 -5.32 -0.45
CA GLY A 43 -22.89 -3.92 -0.25
C GLY A 43 -21.59 -3.27 0.15
N MET A 44 -20.95 -2.60 -0.81
CA MET A 44 -19.95 -1.58 -0.54
C MET A 44 -20.51 -0.75 0.61
N MET A 45 -19.89 -0.82 1.80
CA MET A 45 -20.34 -0.03 2.94
C MET A 45 -20.32 1.45 2.52
N SER A 46 -21.51 2.01 2.29
CA SER A 46 -21.71 3.41 1.86
C SER A 46 -21.25 4.44 2.90
N GLY A 47 -20.68 4.00 4.02
CA GLY A 47 -20.15 4.84 5.10
C GLY A 47 -18.81 5.49 4.75
N ASP A 48 -17.89 4.76 4.13
CA ASP A 48 -16.52 5.24 3.88
C ASP A 48 -16.38 6.14 2.64
N MET A 49 -17.35 6.12 1.73
CA MET A 49 -17.37 7.04 0.57
C MET A 49 -17.64 8.51 0.95
N LYS A 50 -17.92 8.80 2.22
CA LYS A 50 -18.23 10.17 2.69
C LYS A 50 -17.01 11.03 2.94
N MET A 51 -15.85 10.45 3.25
CA MET A 51 -14.66 11.24 3.55
C MET A 51 -13.98 11.70 2.26
N ASP A 52 -13.72 13.00 2.15
CA ASP A 52 -12.88 13.57 1.10
C ASP A 52 -11.46 12.99 1.23
N PRO A 53 -10.92 12.28 0.22
CA PRO A 53 -9.59 11.68 0.29
C PRO A 53 -8.50 12.69 0.61
N VAL A 54 -8.60 13.93 0.11
CA VAL A 54 -7.59 14.98 0.31
C VAL A 54 -7.65 15.52 1.74
N ALA A 55 -8.84 15.78 2.27
CA ALA A 55 -9.01 16.17 3.66
C ALA A 55 -8.53 15.06 4.63
N ALA A 56 -8.85 13.80 4.32
CA ALA A 56 -8.43 12.65 5.11
C ALA A 56 -6.91 12.49 5.13
N SER A 57 -6.23 12.59 3.97
CA SER A 57 -4.78 12.51 3.89
C SER A 57 -4.09 13.67 4.61
N THR A 58 -4.61 14.89 4.46
CA THR A 58 -4.07 16.09 5.11
C THR A 58 -4.15 15.96 6.63
N LYS A 59 -5.31 15.53 7.15
CA LYS A 59 -5.48 15.27 8.59
C LYS A 59 -4.50 14.20 9.08
N HIS A 60 -4.39 13.08 8.36
CA HIS A 60 -3.50 11.99 8.74
C HIS A 60 -2.03 12.44 8.77
N LEU A 61 -1.57 13.16 7.74
CA LEU A 61 -0.21 13.68 7.67
C LEU A 61 0.09 14.69 8.79
N SER A 62 -0.87 15.55 9.12
CA SER A 62 -0.73 16.51 10.23
C SER A 62 -0.55 15.80 11.57
N GLU A 63 -1.41 14.81 11.87
CA GLU A 63 -1.31 14.01 13.09
C GLU A 63 -0.01 13.21 13.16
N LEU A 64 0.44 12.65 12.03
CA LEU A 64 1.67 11.88 11.95
C LEU A 64 2.89 12.78 12.17
N ASN A 65 2.96 13.94 11.52
CA ASN A 65 4.06 14.88 11.71
C ASN A 65 4.20 15.31 13.17
N ALA A 66 3.08 15.68 13.80
CA ALA A 66 3.05 16.11 15.20
C ALA A 66 3.55 15.01 16.15
N LYS A 67 3.13 13.76 15.93
CA LYS A 67 3.53 12.62 16.78
C LYS A 67 4.98 12.17 16.57
N LEU A 68 5.50 12.30 15.35
CA LEU A 68 6.88 11.91 15.05
C LEU A 68 7.92 12.92 15.56
N ASN A 69 7.52 14.17 15.80
CA ASN A 69 8.42 15.24 16.27
C ASN A 69 9.73 15.27 15.46
N LEU A 70 9.58 15.43 14.14
CA LEU A 70 10.68 15.27 13.19
C LEU A 70 11.77 16.34 13.37
N THR A 71 13.02 15.91 13.33
CA THR A 71 14.18 16.81 13.35
C THR A 71 14.33 17.56 12.03
N GLN A 72 15.11 18.65 12.02
CA GLN A 72 15.39 19.41 10.79
C GLN A 72 16.04 18.54 9.70
N ALA A 73 16.88 17.58 10.08
CA ALA A 73 17.51 16.65 9.15
C ALA A 73 16.52 15.69 8.45
N GLN A 74 15.36 15.43 9.07
CA GLN A 74 14.32 14.52 8.55
C GLN A 74 13.28 15.24 7.66
N GLN A 75 13.24 16.57 7.69
CA GLN A 75 12.26 17.36 6.93
C GLN A 75 12.29 17.10 5.42
N PRO A 76 13.45 16.94 4.74
CA PRO A 76 13.47 16.64 3.30
C PRO A 76 12.79 15.30 2.95
N ALA A 77 13.00 14.27 3.78
CA ALA A 77 12.36 12.96 3.61
C ALA A 77 10.86 13.05 3.85
N TRP A 78 10.44 13.78 4.88
CA TRP A 78 9.03 14.06 5.15
C TRP A 78 8.32 14.79 4.00
N GLN A 79 8.94 15.82 3.43
CA GLN A 79 8.37 16.55 2.29
C GLN A 79 8.18 15.64 1.07
N THR A 80 9.12 14.73 0.83
CA THR A 80 9.02 13.76 -0.27
C THR A 80 7.87 12.77 -0.03
N PHE A 81 7.79 12.19 1.17
CA PHE A 81 6.73 11.26 1.55
C PHE A 81 5.34 11.91 1.52
N SER A 82 5.18 13.05 2.21
CA SER A 82 3.90 13.75 2.28
C SER A 82 3.41 14.22 0.91
N ARG A 83 4.31 14.62 0.00
CA ARG A 83 3.96 14.91 -1.40
C ARG A 83 3.36 13.68 -2.08
N GLN A 84 4.00 12.51 -1.96
CA GLN A 84 3.48 11.27 -2.57
C GLN A 84 2.11 10.89 -2.01
N VAL A 85 1.91 11.02 -0.69
CA VAL A 85 0.61 10.77 -0.04
C VAL A 85 -0.46 11.72 -0.59
N ASN A 86 -0.15 13.01 -0.73
CA ASN A 86 -1.09 13.99 -1.28
C ASN A 86 -1.41 13.76 -2.76
N GLU A 87 -0.42 13.38 -3.58
CA GLU A 87 -0.67 13.03 -4.99
C GLU A 87 -1.56 11.80 -5.11
N GLN A 88 -1.35 10.77 -4.26
CA GLN A 88 -2.25 9.62 -4.21
C GLN A 88 -3.68 10.03 -3.79
N ALA A 89 -3.82 10.92 -2.81
CA ALA A 89 -5.12 11.42 -2.38
C ALA A 89 -5.86 12.20 -3.48
N LYS A 90 -5.15 13.03 -4.26
CA LYS A 90 -5.71 13.73 -5.42
C LYS A 90 -6.21 12.76 -6.49
N LYS A 91 -5.44 11.71 -6.80
CA LYS A 91 -5.87 10.67 -7.76
C LYS A 91 -7.15 9.97 -7.29
N MET A 92 -7.23 9.65 -6.00
CA MET A 92 -8.44 9.05 -5.41
C MET A 92 -9.64 10.01 -5.46
N ALA A 93 -9.43 11.31 -5.22
CA ALA A 93 -10.47 12.32 -5.35
C ALA A 93 -10.98 12.44 -6.79
N ALA A 94 -10.08 12.49 -7.78
CA ALA A 94 -10.44 12.53 -9.20
C ALA A 94 -11.27 11.31 -9.62
N MET A 95 -10.83 10.09 -9.26
CA MET A 95 -11.57 8.86 -9.52
C MET A 95 -12.98 8.89 -8.90
N ARG A 96 -13.10 9.45 -7.69
CA ARG A 96 -14.40 9.59 -7.02
C ARG A 96 -15.31 10.60 -7.75
N ASP A 97 -14.77 11.69 -8.24
CA ASP A 97 -15.54 12.71 -8.98
C ASP A 97 -15.99 12.19 -10.36
N GLU A 98 -15.16 11.39 -11.03
CA GLU A 98 -15.51 10.67 -12.26
C GLU A 98 -16.64 9.66 -12.04
N MET A 99 -16.59 8.92 -10.92
CA MET A 99 -17.68 8.01 -10.53
C MET A 99 -18.98 8.76 -10.21
N LYS A 100 -18.89 9.89 -9.48
CA LYS A 100 -20.06 10.69 -9.11
C LYS A 100 -20.74 11.37 -10.29
N SER A 101 -19.94 11.87 -11.24
CA SER A 101 -20.45 12.54 -12.45
C SER A 101 -21.08 11.57 -13.45
N GLY A 102 -20.96 10.25 -13.24
CA GLY A 102 -21.44 9.23 -14.17
C GLY A 102 -20.67 9.19 -15.49
N THR A 103 -19.58 9.96 -15.60
CA THR A 103 -18.70 10.00 -16.78
C THR A 103 -17.96 8.68 -16.96
N GLN A 104 -17.68 7.98 -15.87
CA GLN A 104 -17.14 6.64 -15.90
C GLN A 104 -18.26 5.58 -16.06
N SER A 105 -18.65 5.30 -17.30
CA SER A 105 -19.58 4.19 -17.58
C SER A 105 -18.87 2.84 -17.47
N MET A 106 -19.52 1.84 -16.85
CA MET A 106 -19.05 0.45 -16.93
C MET A 106 -19.47 -0.15 -18.28
N PRO A 107 -18.58 -0.90 -18.97
CA PRO A 107 -18.95 -1.56 -20.22
C PRO A 107 -20.12 -2.50 -20.04
N LYS A 108 -20.97 -2.60 -21.06
CA LYS A 108 -22.18 -3.43 -21.03
C LYS A 108 -21.89 -4.91 -21.29
N THR A 109 -20.78 -5.24 -21.95
CA THR A 109 -20.41 -6.62 -22.26
C THR A 109 -19.49 -7.18 -21.18
N ALA A 110 -19.62 -8.49 -20.90
CA ALA A 110 -18.80 -9.15 -19.89
C ALA A 110 -17.28 -9.08 -20.19
N PRO A 111 -16.80 -9.30 -21.43
CA PRO A 111 -15.36 -9.23 -21.72
C PRO A 111 -14.77 -7.83 -21.49
N GLU A 112 -15.46 -6.78 -21.95
CA GLU A 112 -15.01 -5.40 -21.77
C GLU A 112 -15.06 -4.98 -20.29
N HIS A 113 -16.09 -5.42 -19.57
CA HIS A 113 -16.20 -5.18 -18.13
C HIS A 113 -15.03 -5.81 -17.38
N MET A 114 -14.69 -7.06 -17.69
CA MET A 114 -13.54 -7.77 -17.09
C MET A 114 -12.21 -7.07 -17.41
N ALA A 115 -12.02 -6.63 -18.66
CA ALA A 115 -10.83 -5.86 -19.05
C ALA A 115 -10.69 -4.56 -18.24
N LYS A 116 -11.77 -3.78 -18.13
CA LYS A 116 -11.76 -2.54 -17.34
C LYS A 116 -11.46 -2.78 -15.85
N MET A 117 -12.04 -3.82 -15.27
CA MET A 117 -11.75 -4.19 -13.87
C MET A 117 -10.28 -4.58 -13.68
N ALA A 118 -9.70 -5.30 -14.64
CA ALA A 118 -8.29 -5.69 -14.61
C ALA A 118 -7.37 -4.45 -14.65
N ASP A 119 -7.67 -3.48 -15.51
CA ASP A 119 -6.92 -2.22 -15.59
C ASP A 119 -7.00 -1.42 -14.28
N MET A 120 -8.20 -1.28 -13.70
CA MET A 120 -8.36 -0.60 -12.40
C MET A 120 -7.59 -1.31 -11.27
N MET A 121 -7.56 -2.66 -11.26
CA MET A 121 -6.77 -3.41 -10.29
C MET A 121 -5.26 -3.19 -10.48
N LYS A 122 -4.79 -3.12 -11.72
CA LYS A 122 -3.40 -2.84 -12.05
C LYS A 122 -2.98 -1.45 -11.57
N ASP A 123 -3.79 -0.43 -11.84
CA ASP A 123 -3.51 0.94 -11.38
C ASP A 123 -3.46 1.02 -9.86
N ARG A 124 -4.39 0.34 -9.17
CA ARG A 124 -4.39 0.26 -7.71
C ARG A 124 -3.13 -0.43 -7.16
N ALA A 125 -2.70 -1.52 -7.78
CA ALA A 125 -1.49 -2.22 -7.39
C ALA A 125 -0.22 -1.35 -7.56
N GLN A 126 -0.14 -0.60 -8.67
CA GLN A 126 0.96 0.34 -8.92
C GLN A 126 0.98 1.49 -7.90
N GLY A 127 -0.20 2.03 -7.55
CA GLY A 127 -0.33 3.04 -6.49
C GLY A 127 0.15 2.51 -5.14
N MET A 128 -0.22 1.27 -4.78
CA MET A 128 0.25 0.63 -3.55
C MET A 128 1.76 0.41 -3.53
N ALA A 129 2.35 -0.07 -4.64
CA ALA A 129 3.79 -0.25 -4.76
C ALA A 129 4.53 1.09 -4.58
N THR A 130 4.06 2.15 -5.25
CA THR A 130 4.62 3.50 -5.11
C THR A 130 4.58 3.99 -3.66
N MET A 131 3.47 3.75 -2.95
CA MET A 131 3.35 4.16 -1.56
C MET A 131 4.22 3.32 -0.62
N SER A 132 4.37 2.02 -0.92
CA SER A 132 5.27 1.11 -0.19
C SER A 132 6.73 1.58 -0.29
N ASP A 133 7.18 1.99 -1.48
CA ASP A 133 8.52 2.53 -1.65
C ASP A 133 8.69 3.88 -0.94
N ALA A 134 7.70 4.77 -1.06
CA ALA A 134 7.73 6.08 -0.41
C ALA A 134 7.82 5.98 1.12
N ILE A 135 7.02 5.10 1.74
CA ILE A 135 7.07 4.89 3.19
C ILE A 135 8.36 4.20 3.61
N LYS A 136 8.88 3.24 2.83
CA LYS A 136 10.17 2.58 3.11
C LYS A 136 11.33 3.58 3.14
N VAL A 137 11.40 4.48 2.17
CA VAL A 137 12.43 5.53 2.12
C VAL A 137 12.30 6.46 3.32
N PHE A 138 11.09 6.89 3.67
CA PHE A 138 10.88 7.76 4.83
C PHE A 138 11.22 7.05 6.15
N TYR A 139 10.78 5.82 6.33
CA TYR A 139 11.00 5.00 7.53
C TYR A 139 12.49 4.79 7.83
N ALA A 140 13.32 4.65 6.79
CA ALA A 140 14.78 4.53 6.94
C ALA A 140 15.46 5.78 7.53
N THR A 141 14.78 6.94 7.51
CA THR A 141 15.30 8.20 8.09
C THR A 141 14.86 8.42 9.54
N LEU A 142 13.94 7.60 10.04
CA LEU A 142 13.36 7.72 11.38
C LEU A 142 14.24 7.06 12.43
N THR A 143 14.19 7.59 13.66
CA THR A 143 14.77 6.90 14.82
C THR A 143 13.91 5.68 15.22
N PRO A 144 14.43 4.73 16.00
CA PRO A 144 13.64 3.57 16.46
C PRO A 144 12.32 3.94 17.17
N ASP A 145 12.32 5.02 17.96
CA ASP A 145 11.11 5.50 18.66
C ASP A 145 10.07 6.09 17.68
N GLN A 146 10.54 6.80 16.65
CA GLN A 146 9.69 7.35 15.60
C GLN A 146 9.11 6.24 14.71
N GLN A 147 9.92 5.23 14.38
CA GLN A 147 9.48 4.03 13.66
C GLN A 147 8.35 3.33 14.41
N THR A 148 8.54 3.08 15.72
CA THR A 148 7.51 2.50 16.59
C THR A 148 6.22 3.33 16.60
N THR A 149 6.34 4.66 16.59
CA THR A 149 5.19 5.56 16.55
C THR A 149 4.43 5.47 15.22
N LEU A 150 5.16 5.47 14.11
CA LEU A 150 4.58 5.31 12.77
C LEU A 150 3.85 3.97 12.66
N ASP A 151 4.47 2.87 13.10
CA ASP A 151 3.89 1.52 13.03
C ASP A 151 2.60 1.42 13.83
N LYS A 152 2.58 1.94 15.07
CA LYS A 152 1.37 1.99 15.90
C LYS A 152 0.25 2.78 15.24
N MET A 153 0.57 3.94 14.67
CA MET A 153 -0.41 4.76 13.97
C MET A 153 -0.97 4.05 12.73
N HIS A 154 -0.11 3.41 11.95
CA HIS A 154 -0.50 2.67 10.76
C HIS A 154 -1.39 1.48 11.10
N MET A 155 -1.00 0.64 12.05
CA MET A 155 -1.81 -0.50 12.50
C MET A 155 -3.16 -0.07 13.09
N SER A 156 -3.17 1.00 13.88
CA SER A 156 -4.42 1.56 14.43
C SER A 156 -5.35 2.07 13.33
N HIS A 157 -4.81 2.61 12.24
CA HIS A 157 -5.62 3.02 11.09
C HIS A 157 -6.20 1.80 10.38
N MET A 158 -5.38 0.77 10.13
CA MET A 158 -5.82 -0.49 9.50
C MET A 158 -6.92 -1.19 10.31
N ALA A 159 -6.81 -1.23 11.64
CA ALA A 159 -7.81 -1.83 12.51
C ALA A 159 -9.17 -1.11 12.49
N ARG A 160 -9.21 0.18 12.10
CA ARG A 160 -10.47 0.94 11.96
C ARG A 160 -11.14 0.76 10.59
N MET A 161 -10.43 0.18 9.62
CA MET A 161 -10.95 -0.09 8.27
C MET A 161 -11.51 -1.52 8.13
N GLN A 162 -11.50 -2.32 9.20
CA GLN A 162 -12.09 -3.66 9.28
C GLN A 162 -13.50 -3.56 9.86
#